data_AF-A0AAW3UV59-F1
#
_entry.id   AF-A0AAW3UV59-F1
#
_cell.length_a   1.000
_cell.length_b   1.000
_cell.length_c   1.000
_cell.angle_alpha   90.00
_cell.angle_beta   90.00
_cell.angle_gamma   90.00
#
_symmetry.space_group_name_H-M   'P 1'
#
loop_
_entity.id
_entity.type
_entity.pdbx_description
1 polymer ?
#
loop_
_entity_poly.entity_id
_entity_poly.type
_entity_poly.pdbx_seq_one_letter_code
_entity_poly.pdbx_strand_id
1 'polypeptide(L)'
;MNNNNRWLLALASSVLGPLCLLAACTSTDLQSEKGPPLPSATDVARRCLARVTQSGAPTPALDQLTGLQWRGYVGCALASNLVVDSRNVADNPEAIISIRVNADGSIDSVAPLHSSGNPAWDAAVQRAIAAVAPLPAAPATHTFSRIDLHFRPQPRPPGIGGSTGLTGESHWSIRHCTTVDGVTACR
;
A
#
# COMPACT_ATOMS: atom_id res chain seq x y z
N MET A 1 53.56 59.59 26.50
CA MET A 1 52.88 58.38 25.97
C MET A 1 52.88 57.31 27.05
N ASN A 2 51.81 57.23 27.85
CA ASN A 2 51.29 56.01 28.49
C ASN A 2 50.07 56.42 29.33
N ASN A 3 48.85 56.28 28.78
CA ASN A 3 47.62 56.52 29.52
C ASN A 3 46.96 55.18 29.84
N ASN A 4 47.17 54.75 31.08
CA ASN A 4 46.25 53.88 31.80
C ASN A 4 44.99 54.67 32.12
N ASN A 5 43.81 54.10 31.90
CA ASN A 5 42.67 54.32 32.78
C ASN A 5 41.61 53.22 32.61
N ARG A 6 41.44 52.46 33.70
CA ARG A 6 40.32 51.55 33.93
C ARG A 6 39.29 52.30 34.77
N TRP A 7 38.07 52.50 34.27
CA TRP A 7 36.92 52.81 35.11
C TRP A 7 35.70 52.02 34.64
N LEU A 8 35.01 51.49 35.65
CA LEU A 8 34.00 50.44 35.64
C LEU A 8 32.70 50.89 34.97
N LEU A 9 32.08 50.00 34.19
CA LEU A 9 30.69 50.14 33.79
C LEU A 9 29.93 48.80 33.97
N ALA A 10 28.94 48.90 34.85
CA ALA A 10 27.58 48.36 34.76
C ALA A 10 27.38 46.84 34.63
N LEU A 11 26.88 46.29 35.74
CA LEU A 11 26.02 45.12 35.85
C LEU A 11 24.91 45.12 34.80
N ALA A 12 24.83 44.06 34.00
CA ALA A 12 23.61 43.65 33.34
C ALA A 12 23.48 42.13 33.47
N SER A 13 22.69 41.71 34.46
CA SER A 13 22.32 40.34 34.72
C SER A 13 21.48 39.81 33.56
N SER A 14 22.10 39.07 32.64
CA SER A 14 21.36 38.30 31.63
C SER A 14 21.01 36.93 32.23
N VAL A 15 19.72 36.77 32.52
CA VAL A 15 19.08 35.54 32.97
C VAL A 15 19.42 34.40 32.00
N LEU A 16 20.17 33.39 32.49
CA LEU A 16 20.30 32.09 31.84
C LEU A 16 18.93 31.41 31.86
N GLY A 17 18.17 31.54 30.76
CA GLY A 17 17.05 30.66 30.47
C GLY A 17 17.58 29.30 30.00
N PRO A 18 17.01 28.18 30.48
CA PRO A 18 17.51 26.87 30.11
C PRO A 18 17.26 26.66 28.62
N LEU A 19 18.35 26.36 27.91
CA LEU A 19 18.34 25.87 26.55
C LEU A 19 17.62 24.51 26.57
N CYS A 20 16.28 24.52 26.50
CA CYS A 20 15.51 23.33 26.18
C CYS A 20 15.89 22.95 24.76
N LEU A 21 16.86 22.05 24.64
CA LEU A 21 17.09 21.25 23.45
C LEU A 21 15.77 20.54 23.18
N LEU A 22 14.94 21.12 22.32
CA LEU A 22 13.91 20.38 21.62
C LEU A 22 14.68 19.31 20.85
N ALA A 23 14.71 18.11 21.42
CA ALA A 23 14.95 16.90 20.68
C ALA A 23 13.97 16.97 19.52
N ALA A 24 14.46 17.39 18.35
CA ALA A 24 13.80 17.12 17.11
C ALA A 24 13.69 15.60 17.08
N CYS A 25 12.50 15.08 17.38
CA CYS A 25 12.13 13.76 16.94
C CYS A 25 12.12 13.85 15.42
N THR A 26 13.30 13.76 14.80
CA THR A 26 13.40 13.31 13.43
C THR A 26 12.87 11.89 13.53
N SER A 27 11.58 11.73 13.24
CA SER A 27 11.02 10.45 12.85
C SER A 27 11.80 10.07 11.62
N THR A 28 12.93 9.41 11.84
CA THR A 28 13.71 8.75 10.81
C THR A 28 12.76 7.68 10.31
N ASP A 29 12.01 8.01 9.27
CA ASP A 29 11.21 7.07 8.51
C ASP A 29 12.18 6.00 8.01
N LEU A 30 12.24 4.89 8.75
CA LEU A 30 12.92 3.66 8.35
C LEU A 30 12.10 2.95 7.26
N GLN A 31 11.67 3.67 6.24
CA GLN A 31 11.00 3.14 5.06
C GLN A 31 11.68 3.65 3.79
N SER A 32 13.00 3.50 3.74
CA SER A 32 13.72 3.38 2.47
C SER A 32 13.79 1.91 2.07
N GLU A 33 12.65 1.26 1.88
CA GLU A 33 12.56 -0.11 1.37
C GLU A 33 12.50 -0.06 -0.17
N LYS A 34 13.65 0.24 -0.80
CA LYS A 34 14.11 -0.07 -2.17
C LYS A 34 13.17 0.12 -3.40
N GLY A 35 11.98 0.67 -3.27
CA GLY A 35 11.02 0.80 -4.37
C GLY A 35 10.53 2.23 -4.61
N PRO A 36 9.87 2.48 -5.76
CA PRO A 36 9.23 3.76 -6.03
C PRO A 36 8.18 4.09 -4.95
N PRO A 37 7.96 5.39 -4.65
CA PRO A 37 7.00 5.80 -3.63
C PRO A 37 5.60 5.33 -3.99
N LEU A 38 4.87 4.86 -2.97
CA LEU A 38 3.48 4.45 -3.11
C LEU A 38 2.56 5.69 -3.12
N PRO A 39 1.40 5.61 -3.79
CA PRO A 39 0.38 6.64 -3.69
C PRO A 39 -0.17 6.74 -2.25
N SER A 40 -0.80 7.87 -1.91
CA SER A 40 -1.44 8.01 -0.60
C SER A 40 -2.62 7.04 -0.45
N ALA A 41 -2.73 6.41 0.72
CA ALA A 41 -3.83 5.47 1.00
C ALA A 41 -5.21 6.12 0.82
N THR A 42 -5.36 7.39 1.24
CA THR A 42 -6.59 8.16 1.09
C THR A 42 -6.95 8.41 -0.38
N ASP A 43 -5.97 8.72 -1.24
CA ASP A 43 -6.24 8.95 -2.66
C ASP A 43 -6.57 7.64 -3.38
N VAL A 44 -5.92 6.53 -3.01
CA VAL A 44 -6.28 5.19 -3.49
C VAL A 44 -7.71 4.85 -3.08
N ALA A 45 -8.05 5.01 -1.79
CA ALA A 45 -9.40 4.72 -1.30
C ALA A 45 -10.47 5.54 -2.01
N ARG A 46 -10.26 6.85 -2.18
CA ARG A 46 -11.19 7.74 -2.89
C ARG A 46 -11.42 7.30 -4.33
N ARG A 47 -10.33 7.01 -5.06
CA ARG A 47 -10.37 6.57 -6.47
C ARG A 47 -11.06 5.21 -6.62
N CYS A 48 -10.76 4.28 -5.73
CA CYS A 48 -11.26 2.92 -5.81
C CYS A 48 -12.72 2.80 -5.38
N LEU A 49 -13.16 3.59 -4.40
CA LEU A 49 -14.58 3.74 -4.09
C LEU A 49 -15.35 4.32 -5.29
N ALA A 50 -14.86 5.41 -5.88
CA ALA A 50 -15.49 6.01 -7.05
C ALA A 50 -15.62 5.03 -8.23
N ARG A 51 -14.66 4.10 -8.38
CA ARG A 51 -14.69 3.07 -9.42
C ARG A 51 -15.78 2.01 -9.23
N VAL A 52 -16.17 1.73 -7.98
CA VAL A 52 -17.18 0.71 -7.66
C VAL A 52 -18.56 1.30 -7.33
N THR A 53 -18.66 2.63 -7.30
CA THR A 53 -19.93 3.34 -7.21
C THR A 53 -20.68 3.24 -8.54
N GLN A 54 -21.94 2.79 -8.47
CA GLN A 54 -22.82 2.78 -9.65
C GLN A 54 -23.21 4.22 -10.02
N SER A 55 -23.30 4.51 -11.32
CA SER A 55 -23.69 5.85 -11.78
C SER A 55 -25.05 6.27 -11.21
N GLY A 56 -25.10 7.45 -10.57
CA GLY A 56 -26.31 7.98 -9.95
C GLY A 56 -26.65 7.44 -8.55
N ALA A 57 -25.88 6.48 -8.03
CA ALA A 57 -26.00 6.01 -6.66
C ALA A 57 -25.08 6.79 -5.71
N PRO A 58 -25.44 6.91 -4.41
CA PRO A 58 -24.51 7.41 -3.40
C PRO A 58 -23.30 6.47 -3.28
N THR A 59 -22.11 7.04 -3.03
CA THR A 59 -20.90 6.24 -2.77
C THR A 59 -21.08 5.44 -1.49
N PRO A 60 -20.94 4.11 -1.52
CA PRO A 60 -21.06 3.27 -0.33
C PRO A 60 -19.88 3.50 0.63
N ALA A 61 -20.11 3.29 1.93
CA ALA A 61 -19.03 3.14 2.89
C ALA A 61 -18.28 1.81 2.67
N LEU A 62 -17.01 1.72 3.12
CA LEU A 62 -16.16 0.54 2.91
C LEU A 62 -16.71 -0.73 3.57
N ASP A 63 -17.41 -0.60 4.69
CA ASP A 63 -18.08 -1.67 5.43
C ASP A 63 -19.44 -2.06 4.83
N GLN A 64 -19.92 -1.31 3.84
CA GLN A 64 -21.20 -1.52 3.17
C GLN A 64 -21.06 -2.02 1.73
N LEU A 65 -19.84 -2.37 1.31
CA LEU A 65 -19.59 -2.88 -0.04
C LEU A 65 -20.29 -4.22 -0.25
N THR A 66 -21.05 -4.33 -1.34
CA THR A 66 -21.50 -5.64 -1.84
C THR A 66 -20.30 -6.49 -2.26
N GLY A 67 -20.46 -7.81 -2.38
CA GLY A 67 -19.35 -8.70 -2.78
C GLY A 67 -18.68 -8.30 -4.10
N LEU A 68 -19.45 -7.79 -5.06
CA LEU A 68 -18.91 -7.26 -6.33
C LEU A 68 -18.09 -5.99 -6.12
N GLN A 69 -18.63 -5.03 -5.36
CA GLN A 69 -17.94 -3.77 -5.07
C GLN A 69 -16.68 -3.98 -4.24
N TRP A 70 -16.72 -4.93 -3.30
CA TRP A 70 -15.57 -5.30 -2.48
C TRP A 70 -14.42 -5.83 -3.36
N ARG A 71 -14.71 -6.78 -4.28
CA ARG A 71 -13.71 -7.29 -5.22
C ARG A 71 -13.15 -6.18 -6.09
N GLY A 72 -14.00 -5.30 -6.62
CA GLY A 72 -13.58 -4.18 -7.45
C GLY A 72 -12.70 -3.18 -6.72
N TYR A 73 -13.04 -2.92 -5.45
CA TYR A 73 -12.29 -2.02 -4.60
C TYR A 73 -10.91 -2.61 -4.29
N VAL A 74 -10.85 -3.85 -3.80
CA VAL A 74 -9.59 -4.53 -3.45
C VAL A 74 -8.69 -4.64 -4.68
N GLY A 75 -9.26 -4.98 -5.84
CA GLY A 75 -8.52 -5.02 -7.09
C GLY A 75 -7.95 -3.69 -7.49
N CYS A 76 -8.75 -2.63 -7.44
CA CYS A 76 -8.29 -1.27 -7.68
C CYS A 76 -7.18 -0.85 -6.71
N ALA A 77 -7.30 -1.19 -5.42
CA ALA A 77 -6.35 -0.80 -4.39
C ALA A 77 -5.00 -1.51 -4.58
N LEU A 78 -5.00 -2.83 -4.79
CA LEU A 78 -3.81 -3.61 -5.10
C LEU A 78 -3.12 -3.06 -6.35
N ALA A 79 -3.91 -2.85 -7.39
CA ALA A 79 -3.45 -2.36 -8.68
C ALA A 79 -2.81 -0.97 -8.60
N SER A 80 -3.38 -0.08 -7.78
CA SER A 80 -2.87 1.28 -7.56
C SER A 80 -1.54 1.29 -6.79
N ASN A 81 -1.30 0.30 -5.93
CA ASN A 81 -0.07 0.19 -5.14
C ASN A 81 1.01 -0.66 -5.80
N LEU A 82 0.71 -1.31 -6.93
CA LEU A 82 1.68 -2.14 -7.65
C LEU A 82 2.52 -1.26 -8.57
N VAL A 83 3.62 -0.72 -8.04
CA VAL A 83 4.50 0.22 -8.75
C VAL A 83 5.88 -0.40 -8.97
N VAL A 84 6.23 -0.57 -10.25
CA VAL A 84 7.54 -1.06 -10.72
C VAL A 84 7.96 -0.28 -11.97
N ASP A 85 9.26 -0.15 -12.23
CA ASP A 85 9.77 0.37 -13.50
C ASP A 85 9.40 -0.60 -14.64
N SER A 86 8.79 -0.09 -15.71
CA SER A 86 8.36 -0.91 -16.85
C SER A 86 9.52 -1.65 -17.54
N ARG A 87 10.75 -1.13 -17.45
CA ARG A 87 11.95 -1.80 -17.99
C ARG A 87 12.27 -3.09 -17.25
N ASN A 88 11.86 -3.18 -15.98
CA ASN A 88 12.10 -4.36 -15.16
C ASN A 88 11.05 -5.45 -15.38
N VAL A 89 10.01 -5.23 -16.19
CA VAL A 89 8.89 -6.18 -16.35
C VAL A 89 8.46 -6.38 -17.81
N ALA A 90 9.40 -6.16 -18.74
CA ALA A 90 9.15 -6.24 -20.17
C ALA A 90 8.76 -7.67 -20.65
N ASP A 91 9.19 -8.69 -19.90
CA ASP A 91 8.89 -10.11 -20.10
C ASP A 91 7.51 -10.53 -19.57
N ASN A 92 6.76 -9.61 -18.96
CA ASN A 92 5.43 -9.84 -18.38
C ASN A 92 5.39 -11.00 -17.35
N PRO A 93 6.24 -10.96 -16.30
CA PRO A 93 6.35 -12.03 -15.31
C PRO A 93 5.05 -12.21 -14.49
N GLU A 94 4.67 -13.44 -14.16
CA GLU A 94 3.49 -13.73 -13.32
C GLU A 94 3.91 -14.15 -11.92
N ALA A 95 3.42 -13.46 -10.88
CA ALA A 95 3.54 -13.90 -9.50
C ALA A 95 2.18 -14.38 -8.99
N ILE A 96 2.14 -15.47 -8.22
CA ILE A 96 0.92 -15.95 -7.59
C ILE A 96 1.12 -15.97 -6.08
N ILE A 97 0.29 -15.23 -5.36
CA ILE A 97 0.36 -15.09 -3.90
C ILE A 97 -0.96 -15.57 -3.30
N SER A 98 -0.89 -16.39 -2.28
CA SER A 98 -2.03 -16.73 -1.44
C SER A 98 -2.08 -15.85 -0.21
N ILE A 99 -3.23 -15.26 0.09
CA ILE A 99 -3.47 -14.53 1.33
C ILE A 99 -4.57 -15.20 2.13
N ARG A 100 -4.43 -15.22 3.45
CA ARG A 100 -5.52 -15.55 4.37
C ARG A 100 -6.05 -14.26 4.98
N VAL A 101 -7.37 -14.09 4.94
CA VAL A 101 -8.06 -12.87 5.36
C VAL A 101 -9.12 -13.25 6.39
N ASN A 102 -9.23 -12.48 7.46
CA ASN A 102 -10.29 -12.63 8.46
C ASN A 102 -11.56 -11.88 8.04
N ALA A 103 -12.66 -12.13 8.74
CA ALA A 103 -13.94 -11.47 8.47
C ALA A 103 -13.87 -9.94 8.61
N ASP A 104 -12.99 -9.43 9.48
CA ASP A 104 -12.75 -7.99 9.68
C ASP A 104 -11.85 -7.36 8.60
N GLY A 105 -11.32 -8.16 7.67
CA GLY A 105 -10.44 -7.73 6.59
C GLY A 105 -8.94 -7.73 6.95
N SER A 106 -8.58 -8.10 8.19
CA SER A 106 -7.17 -8.29 8.56
C SER A 106 -6.54 -9.45 7.77
N ILE A 107 -5.28 -9.29 7.37
CA ILE A 107 -4.52 -10.31 6.63
C ILE A 107 -3.68 -11.11 7.64
N ASP A 108 -4.00 -12.38 7.82
CA ASP A 108 -3.30 -13.27 8.74
C ASP A 108 -1.96 -13.76 8.19
N SER A 109 -1.91 -14.06 6.89
CA SER A 109 -0.73 -14.66 6.27
C SER A 109 -0.67 -14.35 4.78
N VAL A 110 0.54 -14.15 4.27
CA VAL A 110 0.86 -13.95 2.85
C VAL A 110 1.89 -15.00 2.45
N ALA A 111 1.58 -15.84 1.47
CA ALA A 111 2.44 -16.94 1.04
C ALA A 111 2.60 -16.96 -0.49
N PRO A 112 3.84 -16.96 -1.04
CA PRO A 112 4.04 -17.12 -2.47
C PRO A 112 3.70 -18.56 -2.88
N LEU A 113 2.80 -18.71 -3.85
CA LEU A 113 2.52 -19.99 -4.52
C LEU A 113 3.40 -20.17 -5.75
N HIS A 114 3.72 -19.06 -6.42
CA HIS A 114 4.60 -19.01 -7.57
C HIS A 114 5.37 -17.69 -7.55
N SER A 115 6.71 -17.77 -7.50
CA SER A 115 7.57 -16.62 -7.75
C SER A 115 7.61 -16.38 -9.25
N SER A 116 7.64 -15.12 -9.64
CA SER A 116 7.64 -14.74 -11.04
C SER A 116 9.00 -14.90 -11.73
N GLY A 117 10.05 -15.26 -10.98
CA GLY A 117 11.44 -15.25 -11.45
C GLY A 117 12.03 -13.83 -11.58
N ASN A 118 11.24 -12.79 -11.29
CA ASN A 118 11.65 -11.39 -11.35
C ASN A 118 11.59 -10.75 -9.96
N PRO A 119 12.75 -10.52 -9.31
CA PRO A 119 12.80 -9.99 -7.94
C PRO A 119 12.17 -8.60 -7.79
N ALA A 120 12.26 -7.75 -8.82
CA ALA A 120 11.67 -6.42 -8.77
C ALA A 120 10.14 -6.47 -8.81
N TRP A 121 9.58 -7.41 -9.59
CA TRP A 121 8.14 -7.65 -9.64
C TRP A 121 7.62 -8.26 -8.34
N ASP A 122 8.27 -9.31 -7.83
CA ASP A 122 7.87 -9.97 -6.60
C ASP A 122 7.90 -9.00 -5.39
N ALA A 123 8.92 -8.13 -5.32
CA ALA A 123 8.99 -7.09 -4.29
C ALA A 123 7.89 -6.03 -4.45
N ALA A 124 7.53 -5.66 -5.68
CA ALA A 124 6.40 -4.74 -5.91
C ALA A 124 5.08 -5.37 -5.48
N VAL A 125 4.87 -6.66 -5.74
CA VAL A 125 3.69 -7.41 -5.31
C VAL A 125 3.56 -7.45 -3.80
N GLN A 126 4.64 -7.77 -3.09
CA GLN A 126 4.65 -7.77 -1.62
C GLN A 126 4.33 -6.39 -1.04
N ARG A 127 4.95 -5.33 -1.58
CA ARG A 127 4.65 -3.95 -1.16
C ARG A 127 3.19 -3.57 -1.43
N ALA A 128 2.63 -3.97 -2.57
CA ALA A 128 1.23 -3.69 -2.90
C ALA A 128 0.26 -4.37 -1.91
N ILE A 129 0.52 -5.62 -1.53
CA ILE A 129 -0.28 -6.34 -0.53
C ILE A 129 -0.15 -5.68 0.84
N ALA A 130 1.06 -5.31 1.26
CA ALA A 130 1.28 -4.63 2.53
C ALA A 130 0.58 -3.26 2.59
N ALA A 131 0.57 -2.52 1.47
CA ALA A 131 -0.03 -1.19 1.38
C ALA A 131 -1.56 -1.18 1.48
N VAL A 132 -2.21 -2.29 1.15
CA VAL A 132 -3.68 -2.42 1.23
C VAL A 132 -4.16 -3.08 2.51
N ALA A 133 -3.26 -3.48 3.40
CA ALA A 133 -3.63 -4.09 4.68
C ALA A 133 -4.03 -3.01 5.71
N PRO A 134 -5.11 -3.20 6.49
CA PRO A 134 -6.13 -4.26 6.34
C PRO A 134 -7.04 -3.99 5.14
N LEU A 135 -7.59 -5.07 4.55
CA LEU A 135 -8.62 -4.96 3.53
C LEU A 135 -9.95 -4.49 4.18
N PRO A 136 -10.90 -3.95 3.41
CA PRO A 136 -12.25 -3.76 3.92
C PRO A 136 -12.83 -5.10 4.41
N ALA A 137 -13.68 -5.06 5.43
CA ALA A 137 -14.38 -6.25 5.90
C ALA A 137 -15.11 -6.93 4.73
N ALA A 138 -14.98 -8.25 4.64
CA ALA A 138 -15.68 -8.99 3.60
C ALA A 138 -17.18 -8.98 3.90
N PRO A 139 -18.06 -8.77 2.90
CA PRO A 139 -19.49 -8.86 3.13
C PRO A 139 -19.87 -10.25 3.67
N ALA A 140 -20.78 -10.30 4.65
CA ALA A 140 -21.10 -11.50 5.45
C ALA A 140 -21.46 -12.75 4.63
N THR A 141 -21.87 -12.60 3.38
CA THR A 141 -22.17 -13.71 2.46
C THR A 141 -20.92 -14.39 1.88
N HIS A 142 -19.72 -13.84 2.14
CA HIS A 142 -18.45 -14.37 1.69
C HIS A 142 -17.49 -14.56 2.87
N THR A 143 -17.53 -15.75 3.47
CA THR A 143 -16.47 -16.23 4.37
C THR A 143 -15.27 -16.67 3.55
N PHE A 144 -14.42 -15.72 3.17
CA PHE A 144 -13.13 -16.02 2.56
C PHE A 144 -12.15 -16.43 3.65
N SER A 145 -11.64 -17.66 3.61
CA SER A 145 -10.50 -18.04 4.46
C SER A 145 -9.16 -17.89 3.73
N ARG A 146 -9.20 -17.91 2.39
CA ARG A 146 -8.03 -17.87 1.51
C ARG A 146 -8.39 -17.27 0.15
N ILE A 147 -7.54 -16.38 -0.34
CA ILE A 147 -7.62 -15.76 -1.66
C ILE A 147 -6.29 -15.96 -2.36
N ASP A 148 -6.30 -16.62 -3.52
CA ASP A 148 -5.14 -16.69 -4.40
C ASP A 148 -5.20 -15.49 -5.38
N LEU A 149 -4.15 -14.67 -5.38
CA LEU A 149 -3.99 -13.46 -6.17
C LEU A 149 -2.95 -13.72 -7.28
N HIS A 150 -3.34 -13.48 -8.52
CA HIS A 150 -2.46 -13.57 -9.68
C HIS A 150 -2.04 -12.17 -10.12
N PHE A 151 -0.74 -11.90 -10.17
CA PHE A 151 -0.19 -10.60 -10.53
C PHE A 151 0.59 -10.69 -11.84
N ARG A 152 0.12 -10.00 -12.87
CA ARG A 152 0.85 -9.79 -14.13
C ARG A 152 0.93 -8.31 -14.49
N PRO A 153 2.09 -7.81 -14.96
CA PRO A 153 2.22 -6.46 -15.47
C PRO A 153 1.24 -6.16 -16.61
N GLN A 154 0.75 -4.93 -16.67
CA GLN A 154 0.01 -4.43 -17.82
C GLN A 154 0.98 -3.70 -18.76
N PRO A 155 1.19 -4.16 -20.01
CA PRO A 155 1.89 -3.35 -21.00
C PRO A 155 1.07 -2.07 -21.24
N ARG A 156 1.63 -0.90 -20.91
CA ARG A 156 1.05 0.36 -21.37
C ARG A 156 1.43 0.56 -22.85
N PRO A 157 0.51 1.03 -23.71
CA PRO A 157 0.88 1.47 -25.05
C PRO A 157 2.04 2.48 -24.96
N PRO A 158 3.08 2.37 -25.79
CA PRO A 158 4.20 3.32 -25.76
C PRO A 158 3.68 4.73 -26.07
N GLY A 159 4.02 5.72 -25.23
CA GLY A 159 3.73 7.13 -25.50
C GLY A 159 3.42 8.05 -24.31
N ILE A 160 3.21 7.53 -23.09
CA ILE A 160 2.92 8.37 -21.91
C ILE A 160 3.71 7.82 -20.71
N GLY A 161 4.57 8.63 -20.10
CA GLY A 161 5.61 8.20 -19.17
C GLY A 161 5.18 7.35 -17.96
N GLY A 162 6.13 6.57 -17.43
CA GLY A 162 6.58 6.82 -16.06
C GLY A 162 6.35 5.78 -14.97
N SER A 163 5.19 5.11 -14.88
CA SER A 163 4.98 4.04 -13.88
C SER A 163 3.92 3.02 -14.32
N THR A 164 4.30 1.75 -14.47
CA THR A 164 3.34 0.65 -14.69
C THR A 164 2.58 0.42 -13.39
N GLY A 165 1.35 0.93 -13.32
CA GLY A 165 0.34 0.52 -12.36
C GLY A 165 -0.69 -0.35 -13.07
N LEU A 166 -1.22 -1.37 -12.39
CA LEU A 166 -2.31 -2.15 -12.95
C LEU A 166 -3.56 -1.26 -13.01
N THR A 167 -4.31 -1.33 -14.10
CA THR A 167 -5.68 -0.84 -14.15
C THR A 167 -6.60 -2.05 -14.24
N GLY A 168 -7.72 -2.07 -13.53
CA GLY A 168 -8.73 -3.10 -13.77
C GLY A 168 -8.95 -4.13 -12.65
N GLU A 169 -10.11 -4.78 -12.68
CA GLU A 169 -10.33 -6.11 -12.07
C GLU A 169 -9.82 -7.22 -13.02
N SER A 170 -9.37 -6.86 -14.22
CA SER A 170 -9.24 -7.76 -15.37
C SER A 170 -7.99 -8.65 -15.37
N HIS A 171 -7.10 -8.54 -14.37
CA HIS A 171 -5.78 -9.19 -14.44
C HIS A 171 -5.30 -9.86 -13.15
N TRP A 172 -6.20 -9.99 -12.17
CA TRP A 172 -6.06 -10.89 -11.03
C TRP A 172 -7.40 -11.60 -10.84
N SER A 173 -7.40 -12.93 -10.71
CA SER A 173 -8.61 -13.71 -10.39
C SER A 173 -8.56 -14.11 -8.92
N ILE A 174 -9.63 -13.82 -8.16
CA ILE A 174 -9.85 -14.44 -6.85
C ILE A 174 -10.37 -15.84 -7.12
N ARG A 175 -9.59 -16.86 -6.75
CA ARG A 175 -10.15 -18.20 -6.56
C ARG A 175 -10.64 -18.34 -5.13
N HIS A 176 -11.94 -18.54 -4.97
CA HIS A 176 -12.56 -18.71 -3.68
C HIS A 176 -12.26 -20.13 -3.22
N CYS A 177 -11.33 -20.27 -2.29
CA CYS A 177 -10.97 -21.56 -1.74
C CYS A 177 -11.72 -21.79 -0.42
N THR A 178 -12.49 -22.87 -0.35
CA THR A 178 -13.10 -23.37 0.89
C THR A 178 -12.40 -24.64 1.32
N THR A 179 -11.96 -24.70 2.57
CA THR A 179 -11.37 -25.91 3.16
C THR A 179 -12.38 -26.55 4.11
N VAL A 180 -12.75 -27.81 3.85
CA VAL A 180 -13.59 -28.64 4.73
C VAL A 180 -12.80 -29.92 5.02
N ASP A 181 -12.58 -30.23 6.30
CA ASP A 181 -11.84 -31.43 6.75
C ASP A 181 -10.45 -31.61 6.11
N GLY A 182 -9.72 -30.50 5.91
CA GLY A 182 -8.37 -30.50 5.32
C GLY A 182 -8.34 -30.59 3.80
N VAL A 183 -9.49 -30.76 3.13
CA VAL A 183 -9.60 -30.73 1.67
C VAL A 183 -9.98 -29.33 1.20
N THR A 184 -9.13 -28.73 0.36
CA THR A 184 -9.34 -27.38 -0.19
C THR A 184 -9.91 -27.47 -1.61
N ALA A 185 -11.10 -26.90 -1.81
CA ALA A 185 -11.71 -26.75 -3.14
C ALA A 185 -11.73 -25.25 -3.50
N CYS A 186 -11.23 -24.91 -4.70
CA CYS A 186 -11.19 -23.53 -5.19
C CYS A 186 -12.11 -23.38 -6.40
N ARG A 187 -13.07 -22.44 -6.34
CA ARG A 187 -13.89 -22.01 -7.49
C ARG A 187 -13.42 -20.68 -8.03
#